data_AF-A0A8M1MHX0-F1
#
_entry.id   AF-A0A8M1MHX0-F1
#
_cell.length_a   1.000
_cell.length_b   1.000
_cell.length_c   1.000
_cell.angle_alpha   90.00
_cell.angle_beta   90.00
_cell.angle_gamma   90.00
#
_symmetry.space_group_name_H-M   'P 1'
#
loop_
_entity.id
_entity.type
_entity.pdbx_description
1 polymer ?
#
loop_
_entity_poly.entity_id
_entity_poly.type
_entity_poly.pdbx_seq_one_letter_code
_entity_poly.pdbx_strand_id
1 'polypeptide(L)'
;MDPVRIAVVGAGVVGLSTAMCVSKLVPGCSITVISDKFTPDTTSDVAAGMLIPHVYADTPIPKQKQWFRETFDHLFAIASSAEAEDAGVHLVSGLKGSGVLILTRRIGDLWELHPSFDIVVNCSGLGSRQLAGDSKIFPVRGQVLRVQAPWVKHFIRDGSGLTYIYPGISNVILGGTRQKGDWNLSPDAEISRDIFSRCCALEPSLHGACDIREKVGLRPFRPGLRLQTELLAQDGRRLPVVHHYGHGSGGISVHWGTALEAASLVGECVRALRTPSSKSKL
;
A
#
# COMPACT_ATOMS: atom_id res chain seq x y z
N MET A 1 -19.55 -17.73 20.25
CA MET A 1 -18.42 -18.21 19.43
C MET A 1 -17.30 -17.22 19.62
N ASP A 2 -16.08 -17.69 19.76
CA ASP A 2 -14.90 -16.83 19.87
C ASP A 2 -14.62 -16.15 18.51
N PRO A 3 -14.01 -14.94 18.51
CA PRO A 3 -13.72 -14.24 17.28
C PRO A 3 -12.61 -14.93 16.49
N VAL A 4 -12.77 -15.03 15.17
CA VAL A 4 -11.72 -15.58 14.29
C VAL A 4 -10.53 -14.62 14.28
N ARG A 5 -9.34 -15.13 14.59
CA ARG A 5 -8.12 -14.33 14.81
C ARG A 5 -7.40 -14.14 13.47
N ILE A 6 -7.19 -12.89 13.07
CA ILE A 6 -6.66 -12.53 11.75
C ILE A 6 -5.39 -11.69 11.92
N ALA A 7 -4.27 -12.17 11.41
CA ALA A 7 -3.04 -11.38 11.32
C ALA A 7 -2.94 -10.71 9.96
N VAL A 8 -2.78 -9.39 9.91
CA VAL A 8 -2.47 -8.63 8.69
C VAL A 8 -1.00 -8.27 8.71
N VAL A 9 -0.23 -8.81 7.77
CA VAL A 9 1.23 -8.69 7.72
C VAL A 9 1.63 -7.54 6.80
N GLY A 10 2.29 -6.52 7.37
CA GLY A 10 2.73 -5.30 6.69
C GLY A 10 1.80 -4.11 6.99
N ALA A 11 2.39 -2.99 7.44
CA ALA A 11 1.67 -1.79 7.84
C ALA A 11 1.77 -0.60 6.87
N GLY A 12 2.11 -0.84 5.61
CA GLY A 12 1.90 0.14 4.54
C GLY A 12 0.40 0.32 4.24
N VAL A 13 0.07 1.30 3.39
CA VAL A 13 -1.32 1.73 3.08
C VAL A 13 -2.27 0.56 2.82
N VAL A 14 -1.81 -0.43 2.04
CA VAL A 14 -2.58 -1.62 1.64
C VAL A 14 -2.98 -2.47 2.85
N GLY A 15 -2.05 -2.75 3.76
CA GLY A 15 -2.30 -3.57 4.94
C GLY A 15 -3.24 -2.88 5.93
N LEU A 16 -3.03 -1.57 6.16
CA LEU A 16 -3.92 -0.79 7.02
C LEU A 16 -5.34 -0.70 6.43
N SER A 17 -5.48 -0.48 5.12
CA SER A 17 -6.80 -0.48 4.47
C SER A 17 -7.47 -1.85 4.54
N THR A 18 -6.73 -2.95 4.34
CA THR A 18 -7.30 -4.30 4.40
C THR A 18 -7.71 -4.70 5.80
N ALA A 19 -6.94 -4.31 6.83
CA ALA A 19 -7.37 -4.44 8.22
C ALA A 19 -8.69 -3.70 8.47
N MET A 20 -8.83 -2.47 7.97
CA MET A 20 -10.05 -1.67 8.10
C MET A 20 -11.24 -2.23 7.31
N CYS A 21 -11.05 -2.70 6.08
CA CYS A 21 -12.10 -3.35 5.29
C CYS A 21 -12.55 -4.65 5.94
N VAL A 22 -11.64 -5.52 6.38
CA VAL A 22 -11.98 -6.76 7.10
C VAL A 22 -12.72 -6.43 8.40
N SER A 23 -12.26 -5.44 9.18
CA SER A 23 -12.91 -5.03 10.44
C SER A 23 -14.33 -4.52 10.27
N LYS A 24 -14.67 -3.92 9.12
CA LYS A 24 -16.00 -3.39 8.82
C LYS A 24 -16.93 -4.41 8.16
N LEU A 25 -16.38 -5.37 7.40
CA LEU A 25 -17.15 -6.24 6.51
C LEU A 25 -17.23 -7.71 6.96
N VAL A 26 -16.37 -8.17 7.86
CA VAL A 26 -16.29 -9.59 8.25
C VAL A 26 -16.59 -9.78 9.75
N PRO A 27 -17.86 -10.03 10.13
CA PRO A 27 -18.29 -10.00 11.53
C PRO A 27 -17.77 -11.17 12.38
N GLY A 28 -17.43 -10.86 13.64
CA GLY A 28 -16.90 -11.83 14.60
C GLY A 28 -15.44 -12.20 14.35
N CYS A 29 -14.61 -11.22 13.99
CA CYS A 29 -13.17 -11.37 13.84
C CYS A 29 -12.42 -10.48 14.83
N SER A 30 -11.21 -10.87 15.19
CA SER A 30 -10.24 -10.05 15.94
C SER A 30 -8.99 -9.89 15.07
N ILE A 31 -8.52 -8.67 14.88
CA ILE A 31 -7.53 -8.32 13.86
C ILE A 31 -6.29 -7.73 14.53
N THR A 32 -5.11 -8.17 14.12
CA THR A 32 -3.82 -7.63 14.56
C THR A 32 -2.98 -7.27 13.34
N VAL A 33 -2.53 -6.01 13.25
CA VAL A 33 -1.55 -5.60 12.24
C VAL A 33 -0.15 -5.87 12.77
N ILE A 34 0.64 -6.66 12.03
CA ILE A 34 2.01 -7.05 12.40
C ILE A 34 2.96 -6.60 11.29
N SER A 35 3.99 -5.82 11.63
CA SER A 35 4.97 -5.32 10.66
C SER A 35 6.34 -5.11 11.30
N ASP A 36 7.41 -5.16 10.50
CA ASP A 36 8.76 -4.76 10.91
C ASP A 36 8.92 -3.22 10.92
N LYS A 37 8.14 -2.52 10.09
CA LYS A 37 8.08 -1.05 9.99
C LYS A 37 6.66 -0.54 9.97
N PHE A 38 6.46 0.65 10.53
CA PHE A 38 5.22 1.43 10.52
C PHE A 38 5.51 2.84 10.01
N THR A 39 4.48 3.65 9.79
CA THR A 39 4.61 5.10 9.56
C THR A 39 5.48 5.73 10.65
N PRO A 40 6.51 6.55 10.31
CA PRO A 40 6.75 7.19 9.02
C PRO A 40 7.76 6.48 8.08
N ASP A 41 8.09 5.21 8.31
CA ASP A 41 9.23 4.51 7.69
C ASP A 41 8.85 3.39 6.69
N THR A 42 7.61 3.36 6.19
CA THR A 42 7.20 2.43 5.12
C THR A 42 7.41 3.01 3.71
N THR A 43 7.36 2.15 2.69
CA THR A 43 7.32 2.59 1.28
C THR A 43 6.12 3.50 0.98
N SER A 44 5.01 3.39 1.73
CA SER A 44 3.84 4.27 1.56
C SER A 44 4.13 5.69 2.04
N ASP A 45 4.89 5.86 3.14
CA ASP A 45 5.24 7.18 3.67
C ASP A 45 6.23 7.94 2.78
N VAL A 46 6.94 7.23 1.89
CA VAL A 46 7.81 7.80 0.85
C VAL A 46 7.04 8.10 -0.46
N ALA A 47 5.85 7.53 -0.64
CA ALA A 47 5.08 7.70 -1.88
C ALA A 47 4.64 9.16 -2.11
N ALA A 48 4.44 9.52 -3.37
CA ALA A 48 4.19 10.90 -3.78
C ALA A 48 2.71 11.33 -3.71
N GLY A 49 1.85 10.59 -2.98
CA GLY A 49 0.46 10.94 -2.65
C GLY A 49 -0.60 10.86 -3.76
N MET A 50 -0.28 11.25 -5.00
CA MET A 50 -1.28 11.50 -6.05
C MET A 50 -2.07 10.26 -6.50
N LEU A 51 -3.40 10.41 -6.57
CA LEU A 51 -4.32 9.44 -7.18
C LEU A 51 -4.25 9.50 -8.71
N ILE A 52 -3.33 8.73 -9.29
CA ILE A 52 -3.22 8.54 -10.75
C ILE A 52 -3.40 7.04 -11.04
N PRO A 53 -4.33 6.63 -11.92
CA PRO A 53 -4.50 5.23 -12.28
C PRO A 53 -3.29 4.74 -13.08
N HIS A 54 -2.57 3.75 -12.53
CA HIS A 54 -1.52 3.03 -13.23
C HIS A 54 -2.08 1.74 -13.82
N VAL A 55 -1.75 1.45 -15.07
CA VAL A 55 -2.14 0.19 -15.73
C VAL A 55 -1.31 -0.96 -15.18
N TYR A 56 -1.98 -1.96 -14.59
CA TYR A 56 -1.45 -3.29 -14.33
C TYR A 56 -1.55 -4.13 -15.62
N ALA A 57 -0.53 -4.92 -15.93
CA ALA A 57 -0.49 -5.70 -17.18
C ALA A 57 -1.40 -6.94 -17.09
N ASP A 58 -1.22 -7.75 -16.05
CA ASP A 58 -1.92 -9.03 -15.88
C ASP A 58 -3.27 -8.84 -15.16
N THR A 59 -4.04 -7.80 -15.51
CA THR A 59 -5.33 -7.51 -14.82
C THR A 59 -6.33 -6.85 -15.77
N PRO A 60 -7.60 -7.30 -15.84
CA PRO A 60 -8.60 -6.68 -16.71
C PRO A 60 -8.84 -5.20 -16.41
N ILE A 61 -8.77 -4.34 -17.45
CA ILE A 61 -8.99 -2.89 -17.34
C ILE A 61 -10.32 -2.51 -16.63
N PRO A 62 -11.47 -3.20 -16.85
CA PRO A 62 -12.70 -2.90 -16.11
C PRO A 62 -12.53 -3.05 -14.59
N LYS A 63 -11.78 -4.06 -14.14
CA LYS A 63 -11.51 -4.34 -12.72
C LYS A 63 -10.55 -3.31 -12.12
N GLN A 64 -9.53 -2.88 -12.88
CA GLN A 64 -8.67 -1.77 -12.46
C GLN A 64 -9.46 -0.45 -12.31
N LYS A 65 -10.40 -0.17 -13.24
CA LYS A 65 -11.29 1.00 -13.17
C LYS A 65 -12.26 0.91 -11.98
N GLN A 66 -12.76 -0.28 -11.66
CA GLN A 66 -13.57 -0.50 -10.46
C GLN A 66 -12.80 -0.19 -9.18
N TRP A 67 -11.63 -0.80 -8.97
CA TRP A 67 -10.85 -0.54 -7.74
C TRP A 67 -10.40 0.92 -7.62
N PHE A 68 -10.08 1.58 -8.74
CA PHE A 68 -9.76 3.00 -8.74
C PHE A 68 -10.97 3.84 -8.32
N ARG A 69 -12.17 3.56 -8.85
CA ARG A 69 -13.41 4.22 -8.43
C ARG A 69 -13.68 4.00 -6.94
N GLU A 70 -13.68 2.76 -6.47
CA GLU A 70 -13.91 2.43 -5.05
C GLU A 70 -12.92 3.12 -4.11
N THR A 71 -11.68 3.35 -4.57
CA THR A 71 -10.64 4.08 -3.83
C THR A 71 -10.82 5.60 -3.91
N PHE A 72 -11.23 6.12 -5.07
CA PHE A 72 -11.57 7.53 -5.23
C PHE A 72 -12.80 7.90 -4.40
N ASP A 73 -13.90 7.15 -4.49
CA ASP A 73 -15.15 7.38 -3.77
C ASP A 73 -14.92 7.32 -2.25
N HIS A 74 -14.10 6.38 -1.77
CA HIS A 74 -13.73 6.29 -0.36
C HIS A 74 -12.89 7.48 0.12
N LEU A 75 -11.84 7.84 -0.63
CA LEU A 75 -11.00 8.99 -0.28
C LEU A 75 -11.73 10.33 -0.46
N PHE A 76 -12.72 10.42 -1.34
CA PHE A 76 -13.58 11.59 -1.51
C PHE A 76 -14.60 11.73 -0.37
N ALA A 77 -15.14 10.61 0.12
CA ALA A 77 -15.97 10.59 1.32
C ALA A 77 -15.17 10.98 2.57
N ILE A 78 -13.94 10.46 2.72
CA ILE A 78 -12.97 10.96 3.71
C ILE A 78 -12.71 12.44 3.48
N ALA A 79 -12.50 12.89 2.24
CA ALA A 79 -12.18 14.29 1.97
C ALA A 79 -13.32 15.28 2.29
N SER A 80 -14.53 14.77 2.50
CA SER A 80 -15.71 15.58 2.77
C SER A 80 -16.13 15.58 4.25
N SER A 81 -15.31 15.01 5.16
CA SER A 81 -15.70 14.82 6.57
C SER A 81 -15.09 15.85 7.52
N ALA A 82 -15.49 15.80 8.80
CA ALA A 82 -15.13 16.82 9.81
C ALA A 82 -13.78 16.52 10.48
N GLU A 83 -13.45 15.23 10.53
CA GLU A 83 -12.12 14.69 10.41
C GLU A 83 -11.16 15.04 11.58
N ALA A 84 -10.21 15.99 11.52
CA ALA A 84 -9.88 16.95 10.45
C ALA A 84 -8.57 16.59 9.73
N GLU A 85 -7.41 17.10 10.16
CA GLU A 85 -6.13 17.01 9.44
C GLU A 85 -5.46 15.62 9.49
N ASP A 86 -5.70 14.88 10.57
CA ASP A 86 -4.79 13.86 11.10
C ASP A 86 -4.64 12.57 10.24
N ALA A 87 -5.29 12.46 9.08
CA ALA A 87 -5.08 11.35 8.13
C ALA A 87 -3.94 11.62 7.14
N GLY A 88 -3.48 12.86 7.01
CA GLY A 88 -2.60 13.27 5.91
C GLY A 88 -3.28 13.25 4.52
N VAL A 89 -4.55 12.84 4.45
CA VAL A 89 -5.42 13.02 3.29
C VAL A 89 -5.96 14.44 3.36
N HIS A 90 -5.18 15.40 2.86
CA HIS A 90 -5.75 16.57 2.23
C HIS A 90 -5.76 16.29 0.72
N LEU A 91 -6.94 16.11 0.16
CA LEU A 91 -7.21 16.62 -1.18
C LEU A 91 -7.18 18.18 -1.02
N VAL A 92 -7.15 18.96 -2.10
CA VAL A 92 -7.30 20.43 -2.01
C VAL A 92 -8.80 20.74 -1.77
N SER A 93 -9.26 20.40 -0.55
CA SER A 93 -10.59 20.00 0.02
C SER A 93 -10.44 18.63 0.76
N GLY A 94 -11.05 18.39 1.94
CA GLY A 94 -10.52 17.71 3.17
C GLY A 94 -9.84 16.28 3.26
N LEU A 95 -9.73 15.46 4.36
CA LEU A 95 -9.88 15.48 5.88
C LEU A 95 -10.92 14.44 6.55
N LYS A 96 -10.78 13.25 7.25
CA LYS A 96 -9.78 12.26 7.86
C LYS A 96 -10.43 10.88 8.34
N GLY A 97 -9.93 10.12 9.37
CA GLY A 97 -10.34 8.74 9.83
C GLY A 97 -10.15 8.30 11.33
N SER A 98 -10.06 6.98 11.65
CA SER A 98 -10.14 6.36 13.02
C SER A 98 -9.28 5.07 13.27
N GLY A 99 -9.35 4.43 14.47
CA GLY A 99 -8.25 3.59 15.05
C GLY A 99 -8.33 2.04 15.06
N VAL A 100 -7.17 1.39 15.29
CA VAL A 100 -6.84 -0.06 15.17
C VAL A 100 -5.72 -0.46 16.17
N LEU A 101 -5.58 -1.75 16.53
CA LEU A 101 -4.45 -2.26 17.36
C LEU A 101 -3.25 -2.72 16.52
N ILE A 102 -2.05 -2.32 16.95
CA ILE A 102 -0.78 -2.40 16.21
C ILE A 102 0.27 -3.22 17.00
N LEU A 103 1.02 -4.09 16.32
CA LEU A 103 2.15 -4.84 16.89
C LEU A 103 3.42 -4.70 16.01
N THR A 104 4.51 -4.21 16.59
CA THR A 104 5.82 -4.17 15.90
C THR A 104 6.58 -5.47 16.13
N ARG A 105 6.74 -6.26 15.06
CA ARG A 105 7.50 -7.52 15.03
C ARG A 105 7.89 -7.86 13.59
N ARG A 106 9.17 -8.19 13.38
CA ARG A 106 9.62 -8.85 12.14
C ARG A 106 9.10 -10.29 12.10
N ILE A 107 8.58 -10.69 10.94
CA ILE A 107 8.21 -12.07 10.61
C ILE A 107 9.24 -12.58 9.58
N GLY A 108 9.75 -13.80 9.79
CA GLY A 108 10.63 -14.51 8.86
C GLY A 108 9.88 -15.50 7.97
N ASP A 109 8.84 -16.16 8.51
CA ASP A 109 7.93 -17.06 7.79
C ASP A 109 6.47 -16.88 8.26
N LEU A 110 5.49 -17.05 7.36
CA LEU A 110 4.06 -16.91 7.69
C LEU A 110 3.56 -18.00 8.67
N TRP A 111 4.20 -19.16 8.73
CA TRP A 111 3.86 -20.23 9.68
C TRP A 111 4.09 -19.86 11.15
N GLU A 112 4.93 -18.85 11.43
CA GLU A 112 5.10 -18.27 12.78
C GLU A 112 3.76 -17.78 13.39
N LEU A 113 2.75 -17.54 12.55
CA LEU A 113 1.46 -16.99 12.94
C LEU A 113 0.39 -18.06 13.21
N HIS A 114 0.52 -19.27 12.65
CA HIS A 114 -0.47 -20.35 12.80
C HIS A 114 -0.84 -20.68 14.26
N PRO A 115 0.06 -20.67 15.26
CA PRO A 115 -0.33 -20.94 16.65
C PRO A 115 -1.32 -19.91 17.22
N SER A 116 -1.28 -18.67 16.73
CA SER A 116 -1.98 -17.52 17.31
C SER A 116 -3.10 -16.95 16.42
N PHE A 117 -3.13 -17.31 15.14
CA PHE A 117 -4.04 -16.75 14.14
C PHE A 117 -4.63 -17.85 13.24
N ASP A 118 -5.91 -17.71 12.94
CA ASP A 118 -6.71 -18.65 12.16
C ASP A 118 -6.69 -18.32 10.65
N ILE A 119 -6.38 -17.06 10.31
CA ILE A 119 -6.17 -16.55 8.94
C ILE A 119 -5.00 -15.57 8.95
N VAL A 120 -4.16 -15.61 7.92
CA VAL A 120 -3.14 -14.57 7.64
C VAL A 120 -3.52 -13.80 6.38
N VAL A 121 -3.34 -12.47 6.39
CA VAL A 121 -3.46 -11.61 5.22
C VAL A 121 -2.09 -11.00 4.94
N ASN A 122 -1.46 -11.38 3.83
CA ASN A 122 -0.10 -10.96 3.49
C ASN A 122 -0.13 -9.72 2.59
N CYS A 123 0.05 -8.55 3.22
CA CYS A 123 0.15 -7.23 2.58
C CYS A 123 1.60 -6.67 2.59
N SER A 124 2.62 -7.53 2.77
CA SER A 124 4.00 -7.13 3.09
C SER A 124 4.82 -6.46 1.96
N GLY A 125 4.17 -6.11 0.84
CA GLY A 125 4.80 -5.42 -0.28
C GLY A 125 5.97 -6.23 -0.86
N LEU A 126 7.18 -5.65 -0.88
CA LEU A 126 8.40 -6.36 -1.31
C LEU A 126 8.78 -7.54 -0.38
N GLY A 127 8.34 -7.54 0.88
CA GLY A 127 8.56 -8.63 1.83
C GLY A 127 8.01 -9.97 1.34
N SER A 128 6.96 -9.95 0.52
CA SER A 128 6.38 -11.15 -0.09
C SER A 128 7.32 -11.90 -1.03
N ARG A 129 8.40 -11.27 -1.52
CA ARG A 129 9.46 -11.97 -2.26
C ARG A 129 10.15 -13.02 -1.38
N GLN A 130 10.27 -12.77 -0.08
CA GLN A 130 10.67 -13.76 0.92
C GLN A 130 9.44 -14.56 1.40
N LEU A 131 8.46 -13.88 2.01
CA LEU A 131 7.35 -14.50 2.76
C LEU A 131 6.36 -15.34 1.93
N ALA A 132 6.43 -15.31 0.61
CA ALA A 132 5.58 -16.11 -0.28
C ALA A 132 6.35 -16.64 -1.51
N GLY A 133 7.69 -16.63 -1.46
CA GLY A 133 8.59 -17.10 -2.53
C GLY A 133 8.40 -16.46 -3.92
N ASP A 134 7.64 -15.36 -4.03
CA ASP A 134 7.18 -14.85 -5.33
C ASP A 134 8.33 -14.10 -6.04
N SER A 135 8.98 -14.79 -6.96
CA SER A 135 10.09 -14.22 -7.74
C SER A 135 9.65 -13.15 -8.76
N LYS A 136 8.34 -13.05 -9.07
CA LYS A 136 7.77 -12.08 -10.03
C LYS A 136 7.68 -10.66 -9.46
N ILE A 137 7.77 -10.50 -8.14
CA ILE A 137 7.82 -9.18 -7.48
C ILE A 137 9.27 -8.72 -7.28
N PHE A 138 9.56 -7.50 -7.74
CA PHE A 138 10.89 -6.89 -7.70
C PHE A 138 10.80 -5.37 -7.45
N PRO A 139 11.86 -4.71 -6.96
CA PRO A 139 11.82 -3.28 -6.69
C PRO A 139 11.88 -2.45 -7.98
N VAL A 140 11.17 -1.33 -7.98
CA VAL A 140 11.48 -0.20 -8.87
C VAL A 140 11.80 1.01 -8.00
N ARG A 141 13.10 1.23 -7.75
CA ARG A 141 13.62 2.36 -6.97
C ARG A 141 13.11 3.68 -7.56
N GLY A 142 12.70 4.57 -6.68
CA GLY A 142 12.33 5.94 -6.99
C GLY A 142 12.91 6.87 -5.95
N GLN A 143 13.72 7.82 -6.42
CA GLN A 143 14.17 8.95 -5.64
C GLN A 143 13.25 10.16 -5.88
N VAL A 144 13.01 10.93 -4.83
CA VAL A 144 12.24 12.18 -4.81
C VAL A 144 12.92 13.19 -3.90
N LEU A 145 12.67 14.47 -4.15
CA LEU A 145 12.98 15.57 -3.23
C LEU A 145 11.70 16.01 -2.53
N ARG A 146 11.79 16.37 -1.26
CA ARG A 146 10.79 17.15 -0.52
C ARG A 146 11.34 18.54 -0.35
N VAL A 147 10.55 19.55 -0.68
CA VAL A 147 10.96 20.96 -0.62
C VAL A 147 9.88 21.83 0.00
N GLN A 148 10.29 22.92 0.66
CA GLN A 148 9.40 24.00 1.08
C GLN A 148 9.23 24.98 -0.07
N ALA A 149 8.07 24.91 -0.72
CA ALA A 149 7.64 25.82 -1.78
C ALA A 149 6.11 26.06 -1.68
N PRO A 150 5.61 26.68 -0.58
CA PRO A 150 4.19 26.73 -0.26
C PRO A 150 3.31 27.49 -1.27
N TRP A 151 3.90 28.24 -2.20
CA TRP A 151 3.20 28.91 -3.32
C TRP A 151 2.78 27.94 -4.43
N VAL A 152 3.43 26.78 -4.57
CA VAL A 152 3.04 25.77 -5.57
C VAL A 152 1.75 25.09 -5.12
N LYS A 153 0.62 25.39 -5.78
CA LYS A 153 -0.71 24.85 -5.44
C LYS A 153 -1.28 23.86 -6.46
N HIS A 154 -0.73 23.82 -7.67
CA HIS A 154 -1.16 22.89 -8.72
C HIS A 154 -0.12 21.80 -8.93
N PHE A 155 -0.58 20.60 -9.30
CA PHE A 155 0.33 19.53 -9.67
C PHE A 155 0.75 19.68 -11.14
N ILE A 156 2.02 19.36 -11.43
CA ILE A 156 2.56 19.32 -12.79
C ILE A 156 3.14 17.92 -13.02
N ARG A 157 2.94 17.36 -14.21
CA ARG A 157 3.44 16.03 -14.58
C ARG A 157 3.69 15.97 -16.09
N ASP A 158 4.87 15.53 -16.47
CA ASP A 158 5.22 15.36 -17.88
C ASP A 158 4.56 14.10 -18.50
N GLY A 159 4.58 14.01 -19.83
CA GLY A 159 4.01 12.89 -20.57
C GLY A 159 4.64 11.52 -20.23
N SER A 160 5.93 11.49 -19.85
CA SER A 160 6.59 10.24 -19.42
C SER A 160 6.22 9.83 -17.98
N GLY A 161 5.83 10.82 -17.14
CA GLY A 161 5.69 10.69 -15.69
C GLY A 161 7.01 10.46 -14.96
N LEU A 162 8.15 10.85 -15.55
CA LEU A 162 9.48 10.88 -14.93
C LEU A 162 9.81 12.27 -14.37
N THR A 163 9.03 13.29 -14.73
CA THR A 163 9.14 14.63 -14.15
C THR A 163 7.78 15.03 -13.60
N TYR A 164 7.70 15.23 -12.30
CA TYR A 164 6.49 15.57 -11.59
C TYR A 164 6.74 16.45 -10.37
N ILE A 165 5.81 17.35 -10.13
CA ILE A 165 5.79 18.33 -9.06
C ILE A 165 4.41 18.20 -8.41
N TYR A 166 4.37 17.58 -7.22
CA TYR A 166 3.13 17.30 -6.52
C TYR A 166 3.09 18.07 -5.19
N PRO A 167 2.23 19.09 -5.03
CA PRO A 167 2.10 19.80 -3.77
C PRO A 167 1.40 18.90 -2.73
N GLY A 168 2.01 18.77 -1.55
CA GLY A 168 1.42 18.14 -0.37
C GLY A 168 1.26 19.13 0.78
N ILE A 169 0.63 18.69 1.87
CA ILE A 169 0.28 19.52 3.04
C ILE A 169 1.48 20.30 3.59
N SER A 170 2.55 19.58 3.89
CA SER A 170 3.71 20.13 4.61
C SER A 170 4.94 20.30 3.73
N ASN A 171 4.97 19.74 2.52
CA ASN A 171 6.09 19.77 1.57
C ASN A 171 5.57 19.60 0.14
N VAL A 172 6.24 20.21 -0.84
CA VAL A 172 6.09 19.85 -2.26
C VAL A 172 7.02 18.69 -2.57
N ILE A 173 6.54 17.69 -3.31
CA ILE A 173 7.30 16.52 -3.73
C ILE A 173 7.72 16.69 -5.19
N LEU A 174 9.03 16.79 -5.42
CA LEU A 174 9.65 16.81 -6.74
C LEU A 174 10.14 15.40 -7.09
N GLY A 175 9.94 14.94 -8.31
CA GLY A 175 10.42 13.63 -8.73
C GLY A 175 10.44 13.43 -10.24
N GLY A 176 10.97 12.30 -10.72
CA GLY A 176 11.61 11.24 -9.94
C GLY A 176 12.13 10.11 -10.82
N THR A 177 12.68 9.06 -10.22
CA THR A 177 13.29 7.94 -10.97
C THR A 177 12.46 6.66 -10.98
N ARG A 178 12.78 5.77 -11.93
CA ARG A 178 12.19 4.42 -12.10
C ARG A 178 13.26 3.38 -12.41
N GLN A 179 14.24 3.21 -11.52
CA GLN A 179 15.33 2.24 -11.69
C GLN A 179 14.82 0.82 -11.33
N LYS A 180 14.72 -0.07 -12.33
CA LYS A 180 14.22 -1.45 -12.14
C LYS A 180 15.29 -2.34 -11.52
N GLY A 181 14.92 -3.18 -10.55
CA GLY A 181 15.81 -4.17 -9.94
C GLY A 181 16.82 -3.60 -8.93
N ASP A 182 16.92 -2.27 -8.82
CA ASP A 182 17.76 -1.59 -7.85
C ASP A 182 17.15 -1.64 -6.45
N TRP A 183 17.96 -2.03 -5.47
CA TRP A 183 17.61 -2.16 -4.05
C TRP A 183 18.23 -1.04 -3.18
N ASN A 184 19.04 -0.14 -3.74
CA ASN A 184 19.78 0.86 -2.98
C ASN A 184 18.83 1.94 -2.42
N LEU A 185 18.75 2.04 -1.09
CA LEU A 185 17.98 3.06 -0.37
C LEU A 185 18.76 4.36 -0.11
N SER A 186 20.06 4.38 -0.39
CA SER A 186 20.87 5.60 -0.30
C SER A 186 20.43 6.60 -1.37
N PRO A 187 20.28 7.89 -1.08
CA PRO A 187 20.15 8.93 -2.10
C PRO A 187 21.36 8.99 -3.03
N ASP A 188 21.13 9.52 -4.23
CA ASP A 188 22.13 9.73 -5.27
C ASP A 188 22.15 11.21 -5.65
N ALA A 189 23.30 11.87 -5.46
CA ALA A 189 23.41 13.32 -5.62
C ALA A 189 23.32 13.80 -7.08
N GLU A 190 23.61 12.95 -8.07
CA GLU A 190 23.41 13.28 -9.48
C GLU A 190 21.92 13.24 -9.82
N ILE A 191 21.23 12.18 -9.38
CA ILE A 191 19.79 12.04 -9.52
C ILE A 191 19.04 13.20 -8.84
N SER A 192 19.51 13.69 -7.70
CA SER A 192 18.91 14.87 -7.04
C SER A 192 19.09 16.16 -7.83
N ARG A 193 20.29 16.42 -8.37
CA ARG A 193 20.54 17.58 -9.26
C ARG A 193 19.66 17.53 -10.52
N ASP A 194 19.59 16.36 -11.13
CA ASP A 194 18.79 16.07 -12.32
C ASP A 194 17.27 16.25 -12.07
N ILE A 195 16.72 15.68 -10.99
CA ILE A 195 15.31 15.89 -10.59
C ILE A 195 15.02 17.38 -10.38
N PHE A 196 15.87 18.08 -9.61
CA PHE A 196 15.66 19.50 -9.33
C PHE A 196 15.70 20.34 -10.60
N SER A 197 16.70 20.12 -11.47
CA SER A 197 16.83 20.82 -12.74
C SER A 197 15.61 20.63 -13.66
N ARG A 198 15.09 19.41 -13.79
CA ARG A 198 13.88 19.17 -14.61
C ARG A 198 12.63 19.79 -14.00
N CYS A 199 12.50 19.80 -12.67
CA CYS A 199 11.34 20.42 -12.02
C CYS A 199 11.38 21.94 -12.12
N CYS A 200 12.54 22.58 -11.91
CA CYS A 200 12.72 24.02 -12.09
C CYS A 200 12.54 24.49 -13.56
N ALA A 201 12.73 23.60 -14.53
CA ALA A 201 12.42 23.86 -15.94
C ALA A 201 10.91 23.80 -16.26
N LEU A 202 10.10 23.14 -15.43
CA LEU A 202 8.63 23.12 -15.55
C LEU A 202 7.94 24.17 -14.67
N GLU A 203 8.52 24.48 -13.50
CA GLU A 203 8.01 25.48 -12.55
C GLU A 203 9.17 26.36 -12.06
N PRO A 204 9.47 27.48 -12.75
CA PRO A 204 10.60 28.34 -12.42
C PRO A 204 10.59 28.94 -11.02
N SER A 205 9.44 29.00 -10.33
CA SER A 205 9.40 29.47 -8.93
C SER A 205 10.09 28.51 -7.94
N LEU A 206 10.36 27.25 -8.33
CA LEU A 206 11.10 26.30 -7.50
C LEU A 206 12.57 26.69 -7.24
N HIS A 207 13.14 27.63 -7.99
CA HIS A 207 14.46 28.19 -7.67
C HIS A 207 14.49 28.91 -6.30
N GLY A 208 13.33 29.34 -5.78
CA GLY A 208 13.19 29.91 -4.44
C GLY A 208 12.89 28.88 -3.34
N ALA A 209 12.76 27.59 -3.67
CA ALA A 209 12.40 26.55 -2.71
C ALA A 209 13.54 26.28 -1.70
N CYS A 210 13.19 26.07 -0.44
CA CYS A 210 14.15 25.79 0.64
C CYS A 210 13.92 24.42 1.28
N ASP A 211 14.77 24.04 2.25
CA ASP A 211 14.69 22.78 3.00
C ASP A 211 14.54 21.53 2.10
N ILE A 212 15.46 21.42 1.12
CA ILE A 212 15.48 20.34 0.13
C ILE A 212 15.99 19.06 0.79
N ARG A 213 15.09 18.08 0.98
CA ARG A 213 15.39 16.77 1.61
C ARG A 213 15.18 15.63 0.64
N GLU A 214 16.16 14.73 0.55
CA GLU A 214 16.11 13.56 -0.32
C GLU A 214 15.36 12.38 0.35
N LYS A 215 14.55 11.65 -0.43
CA LYS A 215 13.98 10.35 -0.01
C LYS A 215 14.02 9.35 -1.16
N VAL A 216 14.24 8.08 -0.82
CA VAL A 216 14.27 6.95 -1.76
C VAL A 216 13.29 5.88 -1.28
N GLY A 217 12.50 5.34 -2.22
CA GLY A 217 11.54 4.26 -1.96
C GLY A 217 11.59 3.18 -3.03
N LEU A 218 11.44 1.92 -2.60
CA LEU A 218 11.44 0.76 -3.50
C LEU A 218 9.99 0.32 -3.78
N ARG A 219 9.49 0.59 -4.98
CA ARG A 219 8.11 0.27 -5.35
C ARG A 219 7.93 -1.25 -5.54
N PRO A 220 6.91 -1.89 -4.94
CA PRO A 220 6.70 -3.34 -4.97
C PRO A 220 6.10 -3.80 -6.31
N PHE A 221 6.86 -3.74 -7.40
CA PHE A 221 6.34 -4.01 -8.74
C PHE A 221 6.15 -5.51 -9.00
N ARG A 222 4.97 -5.88 -9.50
CA ARG A 222 4.62 -7.19 -10.07
C ARG A 222 3.73 -6.95 -11.30
N PRO A 223 3.84 -7.73 -12.40
CA PRO A 223 3.11 -7.42 -13.65
C PRO A 223 1.59 -7.34 -13.50
N GLY A 224 1.00 -8.25 -12.72
CA GLY A 224 -0.28 -8.02 -12.03
C GLY A 224 -0.11 -8.22 -10.52
N LEU A 225 -1.00 -7.61 -9.74
CA LEU A 225 -1.02 -7.82 -8.29
C LEU A 225 -1.40 -9.28 -7.94
N ARG A 226 -0.94 -9.78 -6.79
CA ARG A 226 -1.35 -11.07 -6.22
C ARG A 226 -2.42 -10.79 -5.18
N LEU A 227 -3.67 -11.02 -5.57
CA LEU A 227 -4.86 -10.92 -4.72
C LEU A 227 -5.64 -12.24 -4.85
N GLN A 228 -5.38 -13.16 -3.93
CA GLN A 228 -5.90 -14.53 -3.96
C GLN A 228 -5.76 -15.21 -2.59
N THR A 229 -6.63 -16.17 -2.32
CA THR A 229 -6.46 -17.12 -1.22
C THR A 229 -5.49 -18.23 -1.62
N GLU A 230 -4.66 -18.64 -0.67
CA GLU A 230 -3.78 -19.81 -0.73
C GLU A 230 -3.96 -20.60 0.58
N LEU A 231 -3.80 -21.92 0.53
CA LEU A 231 -3.96 -22.78 1.71
C LEU A 231 -2.65 -23.52 1.95
N LEU A 232 -1.79 -22.93 2.78
CA LEU A 232 -0.53 -23.55 3.16
C LEU A 232 -0.83 -24.79 4.03
N ALA A 233 -0.08 -25.87 3.84
CA ALA A 233 -0.16 -27.06 4.69
C ALA A 233 1.24 -27.49 5.15
N GLN A 234 1.38 -27.76 6.46
CA GLN A 234 2.61 -28.24 7.10
C GLN A 234 2.21 -29.09 8.30
N ASP A 235 2.89 -30.22 8.54
CA ASP A 235 2.69 -31.08 9.73
C ASP A 235 1.21 -31.49 9.97
N GLY A 236 0.47 -31.74 8.88
CA GLY A 236 -0.96 -32.07 8.89
C GLY A 236 -1.90 -30.89 9.18
N ARG A 237 -1.36 -29.71 9.53
CA ARG A 237 -2.08 -28.47 9.82
C ARG A 237 -2.26 -27.64 8.55
N ARG A 238 -3.15 -26.64 8.61
CA ARG A 238 -3.54 -25.81 7.46
C ARG A 238 -3.65 -24.34 7.86
N LEU A 239 -3.03 -23.45 7.09
CA LEU A 239 -3.09 -22.00 7.29
C LEU A 239 -3.69 -21.33 6.04
N PRO A 240 -4.92 -20.78 6.12
CA PRO A 240 -5.46 -19.91 5.09
C PRO A 240 -4.68 -18.60 5.02
N VAL A 241 -4.13 -18.29 3.85
CA VAL A 241 -3.38 -17.05 3.57
C VAL A 241 -4.05 -16.30 2.44
N VAL A 242 -4.57 -15.10 2.70
CA VAL A 242 -5.01 -14.17 1.66
C VAL A 242 -3.82 -13.29 1.29
N HIS A 243 -3.22 -13.54 0.12
CA HIS A 243 -2.16 -12.68 -0.41
C HIS A 243 -2.77 -11.41 -1.00
N HIS A 244 -2.16 -10.25 -0.74
CA HIS A 244 -2.62 -8.95 -1.24
C HIS A 244 -1.44 -7.98 -1.43
N TYR A 245 -0.65 -8.18 -2.49
CA TYR A 245 0.58 -7.39 -2.77
C TYR A 245 0.92 -7.28 -4.26
N GLY A 246 1.99 -6.56 -4.60
CA GLY A 246 2.48 -6.40 -5.98
C GLY A 246 2.04 -5.11 -6.68
N HIS A 247 1.50 -4.15 -5.91
CA HIS A 247 0.85 -2.93 -6.42
C HIS A 247 1.75 -1.94 -7.18
N GLY A 248 3.07 -2.13 -7.21
CA GLY A 248 4.01 -1.31 -7.99
C GLY A 248 3.91 0.19 -7.70
N SER A 249 3.70 0.98 -8.74
CA SER A 249 3.50 2.43 -8.63
C SER A 249 2.05 2.85 -8.36
N GLY A 250 1.07 1.95 -8.58
CA GLY A 250 -0.36 2.27 -8.54
C GLY A 250 -1.04 2.08 -7.19
N GLY A 251 -0.33 1.57 -6.17
CA GLY A 251 -0.94 1.08 -4.94
C GLY A 251 -1.82 2.10 -4.20
N ILE A 252 -1.36 3.35 -4.06
CA ILE A 252 -2.15 4.43 -3.44
C ILE A 252 -3.50 4.60 -4.15
N SER A 253 -3.52 4.51 -5.48
CA SER A 253 -4.69 4.75 -6.33
C SER A 253 -5.72 3.61 -6.36
N VAL A 254 -5.41 2.42 -5.83
CA VAL A 254 -6.31 1.24 -5.84
C VAL A 254 -6.37 0.51 -4.49
N HIS A 255 -5.82 1.11 -3.43
CA HIS A 255 -5.64 0.43 -2.14
C HIS A 255 -6.98 -0.04 -1.56
N TRP A 256 -8.01 0.82 -1.56
CA TRP A 256 -9.30 0.53 -0.94
C TRP A 256 -10.11 -0.50 -1.73
N GLY A 257 -10.23 -0.33 -3.05
CA GLY A 257 -10.94 -1.30 -3.90
C GLY A 257 -10.32 -2.70 -3.84
N THR A 258 -8.99 -2.79 -3.85
CA THR A 258 -8.32 -4.09 -3.66
C THR A 258 -8.43 -4.62 -2.22
N ALA A 259 -8.61 -3.75 -1.22
CA ALA A 259 -8.87 -4.13 0.17
C ALA A 259 -10.32 -4.61 0.41
N LEU A 260 -11.32 -4.09 -0.31
CA LEU A 260 -12.69 -4.61 -0.32
C LEU A 260 -12.72 -6.05 -0.84
N GLU A 261 -11.99 -6.32 -1.93
CA GLU A 261 -11.87 -7.67 -2.48
C GLU A 261 -11.07 -8.62 -1.59
N ALA A 262 -9.98 -8.14 -0.97
CA ALA A 262 -9.26 -8.90 0.07
C ALA A 262 -10.19 -9.25 1.26
N ALA A 263 -11.07 -8.33 1.66
CA ALA A 263 -12.07 -8.59 2.70
C ALA A 263 -13.14 -9.62 2.27
N SER A 264 -13.50 -9.71 0.98
CA SER A 264 -14.35 -10.80 0.47
C SER A 264 -13.67 -12.16 0.64
N LEU A 265 -12.41 -12.29 0.18
CA LEU A 265 -11.62 -13.51 0.29
C LEU A 265 -11.42 -13.95 1.75
N VAL A 266 -11.18 -12.99 2.65
CA VAL A 266 -11.14 -13.25 4.10
C VAL A 266 -12.51 -13.71 4.62
N GLY A 267 -13.60 -13.08 4.19
CA GLY A 267 -14.96 -13.49 4.53
C GLY A 267 -15.32 -14.90 4.04
N GLU A 268 -14.80 -15.32 2.89
CA GLU A 268 -14.91 -16.69 2.37
C GLU A 268 -14.15 -17.68 3.27
N CYS A 269 -12.93 -17.34 3.67
CA CYS A 269 -12.15 -18.13 4.63
C CYS A 269 -12.86 -18.26 5.99
N VAL A 270 -13.40 -17.16 6.53
CA VAL A 270 -14.17 -17.15 7.78
C VAL A 270 -15.44 -18.03 7.68
N ARG A 271 -16.15 -18.01 6.54
CA ARG A 271 -17.29 -18.91 6.29
C ARG A 271 -16.87 -20.38 6.21
N ALA A 272 -15.75 -20.67 5.55
CA ALA A 272 -15.22 -22.02 5.46
C ALA A 272 -14.79 -22.58 6.83
N LEU A 273 -14.12 -21.78 7.66
CA LEU A 273 -13.74 -22.16 9.04
C LEU A 273 -14.94 -22.38 9.97
N ARG A 274 -16.05 -21.65 9.76
CA ARG A 274 -17.29 -21.78 10.56
C ARG A 274 -18.23 -22.88 10.07
N THR A 275 -18.04 -23.39 8.86
CA THR A 275 -18.85 -24.49 8.30
C THR A 275 -18.28 -25.82 8.78
N PRO A 276 -19.03 -26.67 9.51
CA PRO A 276 -18.53 -27.97 9.92
C PRO A 276 -18.12 -28.81 8.71
N SER A 277 -16.91 -29.37 8.72
CA SER A 277 -16.53 -30.36 7.72
C SER A 277 -17.48 -31.54 7.83
N SER A 278 -18.29 -31.79 6.78
CA SER A 278 -19.10 -33.00 6.71
C SER A 278 -18.17 -34.21 6.80
N LYS A 279 -18.18 -34.90 7.94
CA LYS A 279 -17.49 -36.19 8.06
C LYS A 279 -18.27 -37.18 7.21
N SER A 280 -17.73 -37.48 6.03
CA SER A 280 -18.20 -38.58 5.18
C SER A 280 -18.34 -39.84 6.02
N LYS A 281 -19.59 -40.27 6.24
CA LYS A 281 -19.87 -41.57 6.83
C LYS A 281 -19.67 -42.62 5.74
N LEU A 282 -18.53 -43.31 5.82
CA LEU A 282 -18.36 -44.68 5.36
C LEU A 282 -18.64 -45.59 6.57
#